data_AF-A0A7C4SP92-F1
#
_entry.id   AF-A0A7C4SP92-F1
#
_cell.length_a   1.000
_cell.length_b   1.000
_cell.length_c   1.000
_cell.angle_alpha   90.00
_cell.angle_beta   90.00
_cell.angle_gamma   90.00
#
_symmetry.space_group_name_H-M   'P 1'
#
loop_
_entity.id
_entity.type
_entity.pdbx_description
1 polymer ?
#
loop_
_entity_poly.entity_id
_entity_poly.type
_entity_poly.pdbx_seq_one_letter_code
_entity_poly.pdbx_strand_id
1 'polypeptide(L)'
;MLDKPTSDVTLTSRCLSPSEYASCKFFREAQPIKSVIHEQVGREYGKPILMIHGLSRPEKSECKFFKLISHESGNYLAACDVLKRYLNIYEVRLCSQLWADCPYRKQAER
;
A
#
# COMPACT_ATOMS: atom_id res chain seq x y z
N MET A 1 -3.04 -8.22 31.39
CA MET A 1 -2.43 -8.47 30.07
C MET A 1 -1.76 -9.84 30.13
N LEU A 2 -1.86 -10.65 29.08
CA LEU A 2 -1.16 -11.94 29.04
C LEU A 2 0.29 -11.69 28.58
N ASP A 3 1.26 -12.17 29.35
CA ASP A 3 2.68 -11.85 29.19
C ASP A 3 3.38 -12.54 28.00
N LYS A 4 2.68 -13.43 27.28
CA LYS A 4 3.18 -14.10 26.07
C LYS A 4 2.04 -14.30 25.05
N PRO A 5 2.30 -14.27 23.73
CA PRO A 5 1.28 -14.57 22.73
C PRO A 5 0.77 -16.00 22.93
N THR A 6 -0.54 -16.15 23.13
CA THR A 6 -1.19 -17.47 23.13
C THR A 6 -1.46 -17.91 21.69
N SER A 7 -1.28 -19.21 21.44
CA SER A 7 -1.63 -19.85 20.17
C SER A 7 -3.13 -20.18 20.05
N ASP A 8 -3.98 -19.70 20.98
CA ASP A 8 -5.43 -19.94 21.02
C ASP A 8 -6.21 -19.22 19.91
N VAL A 9 -5.88 -19.50 18.64
CA VAL A 9 -6.85 -19.35 17.54
C VAL A 9 -6.88 -20.58 16.64
N THR A 10 -6.51 -21.76 17.16
CA THR A 10 -6.77 -23.02 16.47
C THR A 10 -7.28 -24.06 17.47
N LEU A 11 -8.54 -24.46 17.34
CA LEU A 11 -9.04 -25.67 17.98
C LEU A 11 -8.22 -26.84 17.41
N THR A 12 -7.26 -27.34 18.20
CA THR A 12 -6.27 -28.34 17.78
C THR A 12 -6.95 -29.61 17.24
N SER A 13 -8.13 -29.95 17.73
CA SER A 13 -8.93 -31.09 17.26
C SER A 13 -9.50 -30.96 15.84
N ARG A 14 -9.46 -29.78 15.21
CA ARG A 14 -10.00 -29.55 13.86
C ARG A 14 -8.97 -29.10 12.84
N CYS A 15 -7.80 -28.66 13.28
CA CYS A 15 -6.83 -27.98 12.41
C CYS A 15 -5.57 -28.81 12.13
N LEU A 16 -5.52 -30.08 12.53
CA LEU A 16 -4.34 -30.93 12.37
C LEU A 16 -4.29 -31.69 11.03
N SER A 17 -5.43 -31.91 10.38
CA SER A 17 -5.46 -32.56 9.06
C SER A 17 -5.93 -31.60 7.95
N PRO A 18 -5.36 -31.69 6.73
CA PRO A 18 -5.77 -30.85 5.60
C PRO A 18 -7.27 -30.99 5.25
N SER A 19 -7.82 -32.19 5.41
CA SER A 19 -9.24 -32.50 5.16
C SER A 19 -10.17 -31.86 6.19
N GLU A 20 -9.82 -31.89 7.47
CA GLU A 20 -10.62 -31.25 8.52
C GLU A 20 -10.52 -29.72 8.44
N TYR A 21 -9.33 -29.19 8.13
CA TYR A 21 -9.13 -27.75 7.96
C TYR A 21 -9.96 -27.20 6.79
N ALA A 22 -10.00 -27.90 5.66
CA ALA A 22 -10.78 -27.54 4.48
C ALA A 22 -12.30 -27.54 4.73
N SER A 23 -12.77 -28.29 5.73
CA SER A 23 -14.20 -28.37 6.11
C SER A 23 -14.68 -27.19 6.97
N CYS A 24 -13.79 -26.30 7.39
CA CYS A 24 -14.15 -25.18 8.26
C CYS A 24 -15.05 -24.17 7.53
N LYS A 25 -16.09 -23.64 8.20
CA LYS A 25 -17.02 -22.63 7.64
C LYS A 25 -16.31 -21.40 7.08
N PHE A 26 -15.13 -21.07 7.61
CA PHE A 26 -14.33 -19.91 7.20
C PHE A 26 -13.13 -20.29 6.33
N PHE A 27 -12.97 -21.57 5.97
CA PHE A 27 -11.91 -22.00 5.07
C PHE A 27 -12.11 -21.33 3.70
N ARG A 28 -11.01 -20.83 3.15
CA ARG A 28 -10.94 -20.31 1.78
C ARG A 28 -9.73 -20.96 1.14
N GLU A 29 -9.92 -21.56 -0.03
CA GLU A 29 -8.81 -22.06 -0.84
C GLU A 29 -7.86 -20.91 -1.16
N ALA A 30 -6.57 -21.13 -0.94
CA ALA A 30 -5.54 -20.20 -1.35
C ALA A 30 -5.57 -20.13 -2.88
N GLN A 31 -6.15 -19.06 -3.41
CA GLN A 31 -6.07 -18.78 -4.83
C GLN A 31 -4.59 -18.60 -5.18
N PRO A 32 -4.09 -19.21 -6.27
CA PRO A 32 -2.75 -18.95 -6.73
C PRO A 32 -2.62 -17.44 -6.89
N ILE A 33 -1.77 -16.83 -6.08
CA ILE A 33 -1.45 -15.41 -6.18
C ILE A 33 -0.83 -15.26 -7.57
N LYS A 34 -1.63 -14.86 -8.56
CA LYS A 34 -1.09 -14.39 -9.83
C LYS A 34 -0.19 -13.24 -9.43
N SER A 35 1.11 -13.42 -9.58
CA SER A 35 2.15 -12.45 -9.28
C SER A 35 2.04 -11.29 -10.27
N VAL A 36 0.97 -10.51 -10.16
CA VAL A 36 0.72 -9.33 -10.96
C VAL A 36 1.07 -8.16 -10.05
N ILE A 37 2.33 -7.71 -10.18
CA ILE A 37 2.76 -6.33 -9.88
C ILE A 37 2.70 -5.88 -8.40
N HIS A 38 2.21 -6.69 -7.45
CA HIS A 38 2.18 -6.33 -6.02
C HIS A 38 3.57 -6.07 -5.42
N GLU A 39 4.59 -6.72 -5.97
CA GLU A 39 5.91 -6.72 -5.37
C GLU A 39 6.74 -5.45 -5.66
N GLN A 40 6.41 -4.68 -6.71
CA GLN A 40 7.18 -3.46 -7.02
C GLN A 40 6.57 -2.20 -6.40
N VAL A 41 5.24 -2.09 -6.40
CA VAL A 41 4.50 -0.93 -5.87
C VAL A 41 4.67 -0.80 -4.36
N GLY A 42 4.86 -1.92 -3.64
CA GLY A 42 5.07 -1.91 -2.19
C GLY A 42 6.52 -1.65 -1.71
N ARG A 43 7.52 -1.94 -2.56
CA ARG A 43 8.93 -2.00 -2.11
C ARG A 43 9.59 -0.64 -1.99
N GLU A 44 9.26 0.31 -2.86
CA GLU A 44 9.94 1.61 -2.88
C GLU A 44 9.31 2.65 -1.93
N TYR A 45 7.98 2.64 -1.78
CA TYR A 45 7.22 3.68 -1.07
C TYR A 45 6.36 3.16 0.09
N GLY A 46 6.49 1.88 0.43
CA GLY A 46 5.67 1.21 1.45
C GLY A 46 4.32 0.70 0.93
N LYS A 47 3.40 0.33 1.83
CA LYS A 47 2.05 -0.14 1.45
C LYS A 47 1.06 1.04 1.42
N PRO A 48 0.38 1.30 0.28
CA PRO A 48 -0.61 2.38 0.20
C PRO A 48 -1.92 1.99 0.90
N ILE A 49 -2.47 2.93 1.68
CA ILE A 49 -3.83 2.85 2.20
C ILE A 49 -4.76 3.59 1.22
N LEU A 50 -5.58 2.85 0.45
CA LEU A 50 -6.36 3.43 -0.66
C LEU A 50 -7.32 4.54 -0.24
N MET A 51 -7.90 4.50 0.96
CA MET A 51 -8.77 5.58 1.46
C MET A 51 -8.05 6.91 1.66
N ILE A 52 -6.73 6.88 1.86
CA ILE A 52 -5.91 8.06 2.18
C ILE A 52 -5.09 8.50 0.97
N HIS A 53 -4.62 7.54 0.16
CA HIS A 53 -3.68 7.77 -0.93
C HIS A 53 -4.32 7.63 -2.32
N GLY A 54 -5.48 7.00 -2.42
CA GLY A 54 -6.14 6.72 -3.69
C GLY A 54 -6.73 7.98 -4.32
N LEU A 55 -6.32 8.26 -5.55
CA LEU A 55 -6.86 9.32 -6.38
C LEU A 55 -7.81 8.72 -7.42
N SER A 56 -9.02 9.26 -7.53
CA SER A 56 -9.99 8.83 -8.55
C SER A 56 -9.61 9.25 -9.97
N ARG A 57 -8.70 10.22 -10.10
CA ARG A 57 -8.19 10.74 -11.38
C ARG A 57 -6.69 10.99 -11.27
N PRO A 58 -5.93 10.89 -12.37
CA PRO A 58 -4.51 11.20 -12.35
C PRO A 58 -4.30 12.70 -12.12
N GLU A 59 -3.44 13.05 -11.17
CA GLU A 59 -3.02 14.44 -10.93
C GLU A 59 -1.66 14.68 -11.61
N LYS A 60 -1.45 15.90 -12.11
CA LYS A 60 -0.18 16.32 -12.71
C LYS A 60 0.56 17.23 -11.74
N SER A 61 1.87 17.05 -11.63
CA SER A 61 2.77 18.00 -10.96
C SER A 61 4.00 18.16 -11.83
N GLU A 62 4.53 19.38 -11.91
CA GLU A 62 5.79 19.68 -12.60
C GLU A 62 7.02 19.36 -11.72
N CYS A 63 6.79 18.89 -10.49
CA CYS A 63 7.86 18.41 -9.62
C CYS A 63 8.51 17.14 -10.20
N LYS A 64 9.82 17.20 -10.46
CA LYS A 64 10.60 16.04 -10.96
C LYS A 64 10.61 14.82 -10.02
N PHE A 65 10.34 15.05 -8.73
CA PHE A 65 10.29 14.01 -7.69
C PHE A 65 8.88 13.45 -7.47
N PHE A 66 7.87 13.92 -8.20
CA PHE A 66 6.52 13.41 -8.13
C PHE A 66 6.37 12.21 -9.07
N LYS A 67 5.90 11.08 -8.54
CA LYS A 67 5.64 9.86 -9.32
C LYS A 67 4.16 9.54 -9.27
N LEU A 68 3.57 9.31 -10.44
CA LEU A 68 2.21 8.82 -10.57
C LEU A 68 2.24 7.34 -10.94
N ILE A 69 1.50 6.52 -10.19
CA ILE A 69 1.49 5.07 -10.30
C ILE A 69 0.02 4.63 -10.45
N SER A 70 -0.28 3.78 -11.43
CA SER A 70 -1.61 3.16 -11.55
C SER A 70 -1.74 2.00 -10.56
N HIS A 71 -2.89 1.88 -9.91
CA HIS A 71 -3.21 0.79 -8.98
C HIS A 71 -4.25 -0.16 -9.60
N GLU A 72 -4.15 -1.45 -9.29
CA GLU A 72 -5.04 -2.51 -9.81
C GLU A 72 -6.53 -2.26 -9.51
N SER A 73 -6.84 -1.51 -8.46
CA SER A 73 -8.22 -1.14 -8.09
C SER A 73 -8.83 -0.07 -9.01
N GLY A 74 -8.11 0.37 -10.05
CA GLY A 74 -8.51 1.48 -10.92
C GLY A 74 -8.25 2.87 -10.35
N ASN A 75 -7.66 2.97 -9.15
CA ASN A 75 -7.22 4.24 -8.57
C ASN A 75 -5.81 4.59 -9.05
N TYR A 76 -5.43 5.85 -8.88
CA TYR A 76 -4.07 6.32 -9.04
C TYR A 76 -3.45 6.57 -7.67
N LEU A 77 -2.16 6.33 -7.55
CA LEU A 77 -1.35 6.64 -6.39
C LEU A 77 -0.29 7.65 -6.80
N ALA A 78 0.03 8.55 -5.89
CA ALA A 78 1.11 9.49 -6.06
C ALA A 78 2.16 9.27 -4.97
N ALA A 79 3.44 9.35 -5.34
CA ALA A 79 4.55 9.20 -4.43
C ALA A 79 5.55 10.35 -4.59
N CYS A 80 6.34 10.59 -3.55
CA CYS A 80 7.43 11.55 -3.56
C CYS A 80 8.77 10.84 -3.39
N ASP A 81 9.67 11.00 -4.35
CA ASP A 81 11.00 10.39 -4.35
C ASP A 81 11.88 10.91 -3.22
N VAL A 82 11.69 12.16 -2.79
CA VAL A 82 12.45 12.77 -1.68
C VAL A 82 12.03 12.16 -0.35
N LEU A 83 10.72 12.00 -0.14
CA LEU A 83 10.18 11.48 1.12
C LEU A 83 10.13 9.95 1.15
N LYS A 84 10.36 9.28 0.02
CA LYS A 84 10.29 7.82 -0.15
C LYS A 84 9.01 7.21 0.40
N ARG A 85 7.88 7.87 0.15
CA ARG A 85 6.54 7.40 0.54
C ARG A 85 5.44 7.86 -0.42
N TYR A 86 4.27 7.22 -0.30
CA TYR A 86 3.03 7.71 -0.90
C TYR A 86 2.61 9.04 -0.29
N LEU A 87 2.05 9.90 -1.15
CA LEU A 87 1.40 11.14 -0.79
C LEU A 87 -0.09 10.88 -0.57
N ASN A 88 -0.65 11.48 0.48
CA ASN A 88 -2.09 11.48 0.66
C ASN A 88 -2.77 12.45 -0.34
N ILE A 89 -4.09 12.36 -0.47
CA ILE A 89 -4.86 13.17 -1.44
C ILE A 89 -4.66 14.70 -1.29
N TYR A 90 -4.38 15.20 -0.09
CA TYR A 90 -4.16 16.62 0.17
C TYR A 90 -2.74 17.04 -0.18
N GLU A 91 -1.76 16.21 0.17
CA GLU A 91 -0.35 16.40 -0.20
C GLU A 91 -0.15 16.40 -1.71
N VAL A 92 -0.90 15.57 -2.44
CA VAL A 92 -0.91 15.56 -3.90
C VAL A 92 -1.33 16.91 -4.46
N ARG A 93 -2.42 17.50 -3.93
CA ARG A 93 -2.89 18.82 -4.37
C ARG A 93 -1.88 19.91 -4.05
N LEU A 94 -1.30 19.89 -2.85
CA LEU A 94 -0.24 20.82 -2.46
C LEU A 94 0.99 20.68 -3.36
N CYS A 95 1.39 19.45 -3.67
CA CYS A 95 2.52 19.18 -4.56
C CYS A 95 2.22 19.61 -6.00
N SER A 96 0.99 19.48 -6.49
CA SER A 96 0.58 19.96 -7.81
C SER A 96 0.66 21.50 -7.89
N GLN A 97 0.15 22.20 -6.88
CA GLN A 97 0.01 23.66 -6.90
C GLN A 97 1.26 24.42 -6.46
N LEU A 98 2.01 23.88 -5.49
CA LEU A 98 3.09 24.59 -4.78
C LEU A 98 4.43 23.86 -4.90
N TRP A 99 4.65 23.09 -5.98
CA TRP A 99 5.90 22.35 -6.19
C TRP A 99 7.15 23.25 -6.23
N ALA A 100 7.01 24.48 -6.75
CA ALA A 100 8.10 25.43 -6.88
C ALA A 100 8.67 25.85 -5.50
N ASP A 101 7.80 25.94 -4.50
CA ASP A 101 8.14 26.34 -3.14
C ASP A 101 8.33 25.18 -2.16
N CYS A 102 8.19 23.95 -2.64
CA CYS A 102 8.35 22.76 -1.82
C CYS A 102 9.74 22.72 -1.15
N PRO A 103 9.82 22.75 0.20
CA PRO A 103 11.09 22.75 0.91
C PRO A 103 11.86 21.44 0.70
N TYR A 104 11.14 20.32 0.61
CA TYR A 104 11.74 19.00 0.35
C TYR A 104 12.42 18.94 -1.01
N ARG A 105 11.81 19.55 -2.04
CA ARG A 105 12.40 19.66 -3.37
C ARG A 105 13.71 20.46 -3.30
N LYS A 106 13.68 21.64 -2.67
CA LYS A 106 14.85 22.52 -2.53
C LYS A 106 15.99 21.85 -1.78
N GLN A 107 15.70 20.98 -0.81
CA GLN A 107 16.71 20.20 -0.08
C GLN A 107 17.32 19.09 -0.93
N ALA A 108 16.52 18.38 -1.73
CA ALA A 108 17.01 17.29 -2.57
C ALA A 108 17.80 17.74 -3.81
N GLU A 109 17.75 19.03 -4.16
CA GLU A 109 18.49 19.64 -5.26
C GLU A 109 19.82 20.29 -4.84
N ARG A 110 20.11 20.32 -3.53
CA ARG A 110 21.38 20.79 -2.97
C ARG A 110 22.40 19.66 -2.90
#